data_AF-A0A2G5CIG9-F1
#
_entry.id   AF-A0A2G5CIG9-F1
#
_cell.length_a   1.000
_cell.length_b   1.000
_cell.length_c   1.000
_cell.angle_alpha   90.00
_cell.angle_beta   90.00
_cell.angle_gamma   90.00
#
_symmetry.space_group_name_H-M   'P 1'
#
loop_
_entity.id
_entity.type
_entity.pdbx_description
1 polymer ?
#
loop_
_entity_poly.entity_id
_entity_poly.type
_entity_poly.pdbx_seq_one_letter_code
_entity_poly.pdbx_strand_id
1 'polypeptide(L)'
;MYKERGGVGSKSEVGALDRKRINDALDKHLEKSSPSTSRALNGKDKDRISIPSTSSGKLLPDRSAAGAAAASSLSKNKHSDEESETDSEDSDASGSDGDDTSWISWFCNLRGNEFFCEVDDEYIQDDFNLCGLSSQVPYYDYALDLILDVESSHGDMFTEEQNELVESAAEMLYGLIHVRYILTSKGMSAMLDKYKNYDFGRCPRVYCCGQPCLPVGQSDIPRSSTVKIYCPKCEDIYYPRSKYQDIDGAYFGTTFPHLFLMSHGHLKPQKPSQSYVPRVFGFKIHKP
;
A
#
# COMPACT_ATOMS: atom_id res chain seq x y z
N MET A 1 46.95 37.63 -21.98
CA MET A 1 47.10 38.09 -20.59
C MET A 1 46.24 37.19 -19.71
N TYR A 2 46.89 36.43 -18.82
CA TYR A 2 46.24 35.61 -17.81
C TYR A 2 45.44 36.46 -16.82
N LYS A 3 44.28 35.97 -16.40
CA LYS A 3 43.81 36.17 -15.03
C LYS A 3 42.83 35.06 -14.62
N GLU A 4 43.39 34.04 -13.97
CA GLU A 4 42.67 33.26 -12.97
C GLU A 4 42.31 34.14 -11.77
N ARG A 5 41.17 33.84 -11.14
CA ARG A 5 41.05 33.73 -9.69
C ARG A 5 39.71 33.07 -9.33
N GLY A 6 39.81 31.91 -8.70
CA GLY A 6 38.68 31.15 -8.16
C GLY A 6 38.19 31.67 -6.81
N GLY A 7 37.17 30.97 -6.31
CA GLY A 7 36.56 31.13 -4.99
C GLY A 7 35.48 30.06 -4.79
N VAL A 8 35.92 28.84 -4.48
CA VAL A 8 35.12 27.72 -3.99
C VAL A 8 34.90 27.91 -2.49
N GLY A 9 33.68 27.67 -2.01
CA GLY A 9 33.38 27.48 -0.59
C GLY A 9 31.91 27.73 -0.26
N SER A 10 31.24 26.70 0.26
CA SER A 10 29.85 26.69 0.77
C SER A 10 28.73 26.59 -0.29
N LYS A 11 28.81 25.56 -1.14
CA LYS A 11 27.70 25.08 -1.99
C LYS A 11 27.13 23.72 -1.57
N SER A 12 27.91 22.91 -0.84
CA SER A 12 27.51 21.56 -0.43
C SER A 12 26.62 21.52 0.81
N GLU A 13 26.58 22.59 1.61
CA GLU A 13 25.84 22.58 2.88
C GLU A 13 24.34 22.77 2.70
N VAL A 14 23.88 23.51 1.68
CA VAL A 14 22.46 23.80 1.49
C VAL A 14 21.72 22.65 0.80
N GLY A 15 22.28 22.06 -0.25
CA GLY A 15 21.74 20.84 -0.86
C GLY A 15 21.73 19.64 0.11
N ALA A 16 22.66 19.61 1.06
CA ALA A 16 22.63 18.63 2.14
C ALA A 16 21.49 18.86 3.14
N LEU A 17 20.99 20.10 3.31
CA LEU A 17 19.88 20.40 4.22
C LEU A 17 18.53 19.96 3.66
N ASP A 18 18.27 20.16 2.37
CA ASP A 18 17.02 19.68 1.74
C ASP A 18 17.01 18.16 1.56
N ARG A 19 18.15 17.56 1.21
CA ARG A 19 18.32 16.09 1.23
C ARG A 19 18.18 15.50 2.63
N LYS A 20 18.71 16.18 3.65
CA LYS A 20 18.53 15.79 5.04
C LYS A 20 17.07 15.92 5.46
N ARG A 21 16.31 16.91 4.97
CA ARG A 21 14.87 17.04 5.26
C ARG A 21 14.04 15.92 4.66
N ILE A 22 14.33 15.48 3.43
CA ILE A 22 13.65 14.31 2.83
C ILE A 22 13.93 13.06 3.66
N ASN A 23 15.19 12.86 4.07
CA ASN A 23 15.56 11.75 4.95
C ASN A 23 14.93 11.87 6.36
N ASP A 24 14.86 13.07 6.93
CA ASP A 24 14.24 13.34 8.23
C ASP A 24 12.71 13.15 8.17
N ALA A 25 12.07 13.51 7.05
CA ALA A 25 10.65 13.25 6.79
C ALA A 25 10.36 11.76 6.62
N LEU A 26 11.25 11.03 5.93
CA LEU A 26 11.24 9.58 5.82
C LEU A 26 11.29 8.93 7.21
N ASP A 27 12.23 9.35 8.07
CA ASP A 27 12.38 8.84 9.44
C ASP A 27 11.14 9.17 10.30
N LYS A 28 10.62 10.39 10.23
CA LYS A 28 9.42 10.82 10.98
C LYS A 28 8.17 10.06 10.54
N HIS A 29 8.09 9.62 9.29
CA HIS A 29 6.98 8.82 8.78
C HIS A 29 7.11 7.34 9.18
N LEU A 30 8.34 6.80 9.20
CA LEU A 30 8.62 5.45 9.70
C LEU A 30 8.28 5.32 11.20
N GLU A 31 8.67 6.29 12.03
CA GLU A 31 8.38 6.36 13.47
C GLU A 31 6.86 6.40 13.77
N LYS A 32 6.08 7.20 13.04
CA LYS A 32 4.61 7.31 13.22
C LYS A 32 3.85 6.04 12.82
N SER A 33 4.48 5.15 12.06
CA SER A 33 3.83 4.01 11.42
C SER A 33 3.93 2.69 12.20
N SER A 34 4.63 2.68 13.36
CA SER A 34 4.79 1.52 14.24
C SER A 34 3.65 1.39 15.27
N PRO A 35 2.78 0.36 15.19
CA PRO A 35 1.94 -0.02 16.31
C PRO A 35 2.74 -0.98 17.22
N SER A 36 3.44 -0.45 18.22
CA SER A 36 4.04 -1.30 19.25
C SER A 36 2.94 -1.83 20.18
N THR A 37 2.46 -3.04 19.89
CA THR A 37 1.82 -3.89 20.91
C THR A 37 2.90 -4.39 21.87
N SER A 38 3.04 -3.74 23.02
CA SER A 38 3.34 -4.43 24.28
C SER A 38 3.48 -3.42 25.42
N ARG A 39 2.53 -3.44 26.35
CA ARG A 39 2.89 -3.16 27.74
C ARG A 39 2.10 -4.04 28.69
N ALA A 40 2.89 -4.88 29.37
CA ALA A 40 2.51 -5.82 30.40
C ALA A 40 1.89 -5.10 31.60
N LEU A 41 0.90 -5.76 32.19
CA LEU A 41 0.32 -5.42 33.47
C LEU A 41 1.30 -5.81 34.58
N ASN A 42 1.63 -4.87 35.46
CA ASN A 42 2.14 -5.18 36.78
C ASN A 42 1.47 -4.24 37.80
N GLY A 43 0.74 -4.84 38.74
CA GLY A 43 0.11 -4.15 39.86
C GLY A 43 -0.38 -5.18 40.88
N LYS A 44 0.46 -5.47 41.88
CA LYS A 44 0.03 -6.07 43.16
C LYS A 44 -0.55 -4.95 44.02
N ASP A 45 -1.78 -5.14 44.52
CA ASP A 45 -2.04 -4.97 45.95
C ASP A 45 -3.41 -5.57 46.38
N LYS A 46 -3.46 -5.82 47.68
CA LYS A 46 -4.27 -6.73 48.50
C LYS A 46 -5.72 -6.32 48.83
N ASP A 47 -6.38 -7.29 49.49
CA ASP A 47 -7.58 -7.23 50.38
C ASP A 47 -8.94 -7.41 49.68
N ARG A 48 -9.92 -8.23 50.14
CA ARG A 48 -10.15 -8.99 51.38
C ARG A 48 -11.42 -9.88 51.20
N ILE A 49 -11.47 -11.07 51.83
CA ILE A 49 -12.64 -11.74 52.50
C ILE A 49 -13.78 -12.27 51.59
N SER A 50 -14.46 -13.42 51.74
CA SER A 50 -14.40 -14.71 52.48
C SER A 50 -15.59 -15.58 51.93
N ILE A 51 -15.43 -16.86 51.54
CA ILE A 51 -15.82 -18.15 52.24
C ILE A 51 -17.36 -18.36 52.46
N PRO A 52 -17.97 -19.58 52.48
CA PRO A 52 -17.67 -20.91 51.89
C PRO A 52 -18.85 -21.73 51.28
N SER A 53 -18.42 -22.87 50.75
CA SER A 53 -18.97 -24.18 50.34
C SER A 53 -20.10 -24.92 51.10
N THR A 54 -20.48 -26.07 50.49
CA THR A 54 -21.06 -27.37 50.97
C THR A 54 -22.50 -27.64 50.45
N SER A 55 -22.96 -28.83 50.01
CA SER A 55 -22.46 -30.23 49.99
C SER A 55 -23.36 -31.19 49.15
N SER A 56 -22.80 -32.37 48.80
CA SER A 56 -23.38 -33.74 48.82
C SER A 56 -24.33 -34.34 47.75
N GLY A 57 -23.88 -35.52 47.22
CA GLY A 57 -24.67 -36.75 46.91
C GLY A 57 -24.90 -37.06 45.41
N LYS A 58 -24.95 -38.30 44.87
CA LYS A 58 -24.84 -39.71 45.34
C LYS A 58 -24.76 -40.65 44.07
N LEU A 59 -24.02 -41.76 44.17
CA LEU A 59 -24.25 -43.17 43.71
C LEU A 59 -24.47 -43.64 42.22
N LEU A 60 -23.86 -44.80 41.90
CA LEU A 60 -23.92 -45.70 40.70
C LEU A 60 -25.14 -46.70 40.77
N PRO A 61 -25.30 -47.82 39.99
CA PRO A 61 -24.60 -48.41 38.79
C PRO A 61 -25.52 -49.08 37.69
N ASP A 62 -24.85 -49.72 36.71
CA ASP A 62 -25.22 -50.92 35.90
C ASP A 62 -26.13 -50.82 34.66
N ARG A 63 -25.63 -51.33 33.51
CA ARG A 63 -25.98 -52.65 32.95
C ARG A 63 -25.18 -53.00 31.67
N SER A 64 -25.04 -54.31 31.50
CA SER A 64 -24.12 -55.10 30.68
C SER A 64 -24.61 -55.47 29.27
N ALA A 65 -23.65 -55.72 28.35
CA ALA A 65 -23.62 -56.77 27.30
C ALA A 65 -22.31 -56.58 26.49
N ALA A 66 -21.25 -57.39 26.64
CA ALA A 66 -21.02 -58.79 26.24
C ALA A 66 -20.85 -59.01 24.71
N GLY A 67 -19.67 -59.52 24.32
CA GLY A 67 -19.34 -60.11 23.00
C GLY A 67 -18.06 -59.50 22.38
N ALA A 68 -16.83 -59.90 22.73
CA ALA A 68 -16.10 -61.16 22.45
C ALA A 68 -15.32 -61.18 21.11
N ALA A 69 -14.06 -61.65 21.21
CA ALA A 69 -13.05 -62.03 20.20
C ALA A 69 -12.25 -60.88 19.54
N ALA A 70 -10.97 -60.68 19.89
CA ALA A 70 -9.74 -61.37 19.41
C ALA A 70 -9.40 -60.98 17.95
N ALA A 71 -8.18 -60.63 17.52
CA ALA A 71 -6.85 -60.95 18.02
C ALA A 71 -5.80 -59.91 17.57
N SER A 72 -4.64 -60.03 18.20
CA SER A 72 -3.34 -59.36 18.05
C SER A 72 -2.74 -59.22 16.64
N SER A 73 -1.96 -58.16 16.41
CA SER A 73 -0.55 -58.30 15.95
C SER A 73 0.25 -57.02 16.22
N LEU A 74 1.34 -57.14 16.98
CA LEU A 74 2.40 -56.15 17.06
C LEU A 74 3.33 -56.27 15.86
N SER A 75 3.81 -55.15 15.35
CA SER A 75 5.14 -55.06 14.72
C SER A 75 5.75 -53.70 15.07
N LYS A 76 6.75 -53.75 15.96
CA LYS A 76 7.72 -52.68 16.21
C LYS A 76 8.56 -52.49 14.96
N ASN A 77 8.72 -51.24 14.51
CA ASN A 77 9.94 -50.81 13.84
C ASN A 77 10.33 -49.44 14.39
N LYS A 78 11.55 -49.40 14.92
CA LYS A 78 12.22 -48.26 15.54
C LYS A 78 13.23 -47.78 14.51
N HIS A 79 13.13 -46.53 14.05
CA HIS A 79 14.23 -45.83 13.41
C HIS A 79 14.21 -44.39 13.90
N SER A 80 15.37 -43.94 14.33
CA SER A 80 15.66 -42.64 14.94
C SER A 80 15.68 -41.53 13.90
N ASP A 81 15.02 -40.42 14.23
CA ASP A 81 15.09 -39.14 13.55
C ASP A 81 16.33 -38.38 14.04
N GLU A 82 17.19 -37.95 13.12
CA GLU A 82 18.20 -36.92 13.38
C GLU A 82 17.76 -35.65 12.65
N GLU A 83 17.33 -34.65 13.43
CA GLU A 83 17.08 -33.29 12.95
C GLU A 83 18.42 -32.56 12.89
N SER A 84 18.74 -32.03 11.71
CA SER A 84 19.91 -31.18 11.49
C SER A 84 19.45 -29.73 11.44
N GLU A 85 19.64 -29.03 12.55
CA GLU A 85 19.48 -27.58 12.65
C GLU A 85 20.70 -26.93 11.96
N THR A 86 20.46 -26.26 10.83
CA THR A 86 21.45 -25.39 10.21
C THR A 86 21.01 -23.95 10.46
N ASP A 87 21.62 -23.34 11.47
CA ASP A 87 21.56 -21.89 11.74
C ASP A 87 22.04 -21.16 10.49
N SER A 88 21.11 -20.54 9.77
CA SER A 88 21.40 -19.67 8.64
C SER A 88 21.82 -18.33 9.20
N GLU A 89 23.12 -18.05 9.08
CA GLU A 89 23.78 -16.83 9.54
C GLU A 89 23.07 -15.58 9.00
N ASP A 90 22.74 -14.67 9.91
CA ASP A 90 22.30 -13.30 9.64
C ASP A 90 23.19 -12.66 8.56
N SER A 91 22.64 -12.55 7.36
CA SER A 91 23.27 -11.75 6.31
C SER A 91 23.02 -10.29 6.66
N ASP A 92 24.03 -9.68 7.29
CA ASP A 92 24.16 -8.23 7.42
C ASP A 92 23.77 -7.57 6.11
N ALA A 93 22.71 -6.75 6.18
CA ALA A 93 22.30 -5.88 5.11
C ALA A 93 23.51 -5.00 4.77
N SER A 94 24.15 -5.32 3.66
CA SER A 94 25.17 -4.47 3.06
C SER A 94 24.51 -3.13 2.79
N GLY A 95 24.80 -2.15 3.65
CA GLY A 95 24.51 -0.75 3.43
C GLY A 95 25.25 -0.34 2.17
N SER A 96 24.57 -0.47 1.03
CA SER A 96 25.00 0.15 -0.21
C SER A 96 24.93 1.64 0.00
N ASP A 97 26.10 2.29 -0.10
CA ASP A 97 26.25 3.73 -0.16
C ASP A 97 25.16 4.37 -1.04
N GLY A 98 24.62 5.49 -0.57
CA GLY A 98 23.39 6.14 -1.01
C GLY A 98 23.18 6.23 -2.51
N ASP A 99 22.26 5.42 -3.02
CA ASP A 99 21.46 5.82 -4.17
C ASP A 99 20.66 7.05 -3.71
N ASP A 100 21.01 8.22 -4.26
CA ASP A 100 20.19 9.43 -4.16
C ASP A 100 18.79 9.07 -4.71
N THR A 101 17.89 8.65 -3.82
CA THR A 101 16.52 8.25 -4.18
C THR A 101 15.80 9.49 -4.66
N SER A 102 15.35 9.50 -5.92
CA SER A 102 14.61 10.64 -6.48
C SER A 102 13.31 10.89 -5.72
N TRP A 103 12.81 12.12 -5.76
CA TRP A 103 11.54 12.48 -5.14
C TRP A 103 10.40 11.57 -5.62
N ILE A 104 10.35 11.26 -6.92
CA ILE A 104 9.33 10.39 -7.52
C ILE A 104 9.41 8.96 -6.94
N SER A 105 10.63 8.40 -6.85
CA SER A 105 10.82 7.06 -6.31
C SER A 105 10.49 7.01 -4.83
N TRP A 106 10.92 8.02 -4.07
CA TRP A 106 10.57 8.17 -2.66
C TRP A 106 9.04 8.23 -2.49
N PHE A 107 8.36 9.10 -3.23
CA PHE A 107 6.91 9.30 -3.13
C PHE A 107 6.13 8.03 -3.48
N CYS A 108 6.50 7.33 -4.55
CA CYS A 108 5.81 6.10 -4.97
C CYS A 108 6.01 4.93 -4.00
N ASN A 109 7.11 4.93 -3.24
CA ASN A 109 7.42 3.91 -2.24
C ASN A 109 6.88 4.24 -0.83
N LEU A 110 6.32 5.44 -0.62
CA LEU A 110 5.64 5.76 0.64
C LEU A 110 4.49 4.77 0.91
N ARG A 111 4.34 4.39 2.17
CA ARG A 111 3.23 3.53 2.62
C ARG A 111 1.90 4.19 2.27
N GLY A 112 1.09 3.50 1.47
CA GLY A 112 -0.17 4.02 0.95
C GLY A 112 -0.11 4.33 -0.54
N ASN A 113 1.06 4.67 -1.08
CA ASN A 113 1.22 5.14 -2.46
C ASN A 113 1.47 4.00 -3.47
N GLU A 114 1.25 2.75 -3.08
CA GLU A 114 1.58 1.59 -3.94
C GLU A 114 0.73 1.50 -5.22
N PHE A 115 -0.29 2.34 -5.39
CA PHE A 115 -1.07 2.44 -6.63
C PHE A 115 -0.40 3.31 -7.69
N PHE A 116 0.50 4.22 -7.32
CA PHE A 116 1.21 5.05 -8.27
C PHE A 116 2.24 4.22 -9.05
N CYS A 117 2.42 4.55 -10.33
CA CYS A 117 3.65 4.21 -11.04
C CYS A 117 4.57 5.44 -11.06
N GLU A 118 5.87 5.20 -11.18
CA GLU A 118 6.85 6.26 -11.38
C GLU A 118 6.66 6.87 -12.79
N VAL A 119 6.50 8.19 -12.84
CA VAL A 119 6.39 8.94 -14.11
C VAL A 119 7.79 9.31 -14.58
N ASP A 120 8.08 9.08 -15.86
CA ASP A 120 9.38 9.42 -16.45
C ASP A 120 9.65 10.93 -16.39
N ASP A 121 10.85 11.33 -16.00
CA ASP A 121 11.27 12.74 -15.97
C ASP A 121 11.12 13.40 -17.35
N GLU A 122 11.40 12.68 -18.45
CA GLU A 122 11.24 13.25 -19.79
C GLU A 122 9.79 13.58 -20.13
N TYR A 123 8.81 12.88 -19.54
CA TYR A 123 7.40 13.20 -19.71
C TYR A 123 7.04 14.49 -18.98
N ILE A 124 7.59 14.68 -17.78
CA ILE A 124 7.36 15.86 -16.94
C ILE A 124 8.05 17.09 -17.51
N GLN A 125 9.28 16.95 -18.04
CA GLN A 125 10.06 18.04 -18.62
C GLN A 125 9.46 18.61 -19.92
N ASP A 126 8.54 17.90 -20.58
CA ASP A 126 7.82 18.40 -21.73
C ASP A 126 6.58 19.19 -21.28
N ASP A 127 6.71 20.52 -21.29
CA ASP A 127 5.68 21.50 -20.89
C ASP A 127 4.31 21.26 -21.57
N PHE A 128 4.29 20.69 -22.78
CA PHE A 128 3.04 20.38 -23.47
C PHE A 128 2.17 19.40 -22.66
N ASN A 129 2.79 18.42 -22.01
CA ASN A 129 2.09 17.43 -21.17
C ASN A 129 1.53 18.05 -19.89
N LEU A 130 2.12 19.14 -19.42
CA LEU A 130 1.75 19.85 -18.18
C LEU A 130 0.78 21.01 -18.40
N CYS A 131 0.37 21.25 -19.64
CA CYS A 131 -0.50 22.37 -20.01
C CYS A 131 -1.74 22.50 -19.08
N GLY A 132 -1.95 23.71 -18.56
CA GLY A 132 -3.08 24.08 -17.71
C GLY A 132 -2.94 23.74 -16.22
N LEU A 133 -1.91 23.00 -15.79
CA LEU A 133 -1.71 22.63 -14.38
C LEU A 133 -1.24 23.79 -13.50
N SER A 134 -0.46 24.72 -14.04
CA SER A 134 0.03 25.90 -13.32
C SER A 134 -1.07 26.80 -12.75
N SER A 135 -2.26 26.79 -13.35
CA SER A 135 -3.43 27.52 -12.85
C SER A 135 -4.20 26.80 -11.74
N GLN A 136 -3.92 25.51 -11.52
CA GLN A 136 -4.63 24.64 -10.58
C GLN A 136 -3.81 24.36 -9.32
N VAL A 137 -2.48 24.41 -9.42
CA VAL A 137 -1.56 24.05 -8.34
C VAL A 137 -0.88 25.30 -7.78
N PRO A 138 -0.96 25.57 -6.46
CA PRO A 138 -0.22 26.66 -5.84
C PRO A 138 1.28 26.37 -5.83
N TYR A 139 2.14 27.39 -5.85
CA TYR A 139 3.60 27.21 -5.85
C TYR A 139 4.12 26.29 -6.98
N TYR A 140 3.45 26.28 -8.13
CA TYR A 140 3.69 25.34 -9.23
C TYR A 140 5.17 25.16 -9.58
N ASP A 141 5.92 26.26 -9.77
CA ASP A 141 7.33 26.19 -10.18
C ASP A 141 8.19 25.52 -9.10
N TYR A 142 8.00 25.86 -7.82
CA TYR A 142 8.71 25.24 -6.69
C TYR A 142 8.30 23.77 -6.49
N ALA A 143 7.02 23.45 -6.69
CA ALA A 143 6.53 22.09 -6.62
C ALA A 143 7.12 21.22 -7.75
N LEU A 144 7.27 21.77 -8.96
CA LEU A 144 7.87 21.10 -10.10
C LEU A 144 9.38 20.90 -9.90
N ASP A 145 10.09 21.92 -9.43
CA ASP A 145 11.51 21.82 -9.07
C ASP A 145 11.75 20.72 -8.02
N LEU A 146 10.87 20.62 -7.01
CA LEU A 146 10.93 19.57 -5.99
C LEU A 146 10.71 18.16 -6.58
N ILE A 147 9.71 17.98 -7.45
CA ILE A 147 9.43 16.68 -8.09
C ILE A 147 10.61 16.21 -8.94
N LEU A 148 11.28 17.13 -9.64
CA LEU A 148 12.39 16.85 -10.56
C LEU A 148 13.76 16.88 -9.88
N ASP A 149 13.82 16.99 -8.55
CA ASP A 149 15.06 17.12 -7.77
C ASP A 149 15.99 18.24 -8.29
N VAL A 150 15.42 19.33 -8.80
CA VAL A 150 16.16 20.50 -9.30
C VAL A 150 16.46 21.42 -8.13
N GLU A 151 17.73 21.79 -7.96
CA GLU A 151 18.11 22.80 -6.96
C GLU A 151 17.37 24.11 -7.22
N SER A 152 16.60 24.57 -6.23
CA SER A 152 15.85 25.81 -6.35
C SER A 152 16.79 26.97 -6.67
N SER A 153 16.65 27.52 -7.87
CA SER A 153 17.45 28.67 -8.33
C SER A 153 17.06 29.99 -7.65
N HIS A 154 16.05 29.95 -6.77
CA HIS A 154 15.28 31.12 -6.37
C HIS A 154 15.91 31.85 -5.18
N GLY A 155 16.84 31.25 -4.44
CA GLY A 155 17.56 31.91 -3.34
C GLY A 155 16.66 32.37 -2.18
N ASP A 156 15.38 32.00 -2.22
CA ASP A 156 14.36 32.36 -1.26
C ASP A 156 14.45 31.42 -0.06
N MET A 157 14.62 31.98 1.14
CA MET A 157 14.44 31.19 2.36
C MET A 157 12.96 31.14 2.71
N PHE A 158 12.34 29.97 2.52
CA PHE A 158 10.98 29.71 2.98
C PHE A 158 10.92 29.48 4.50
N THR A 159 9.80 29.88 5.10
CA THR A 159 9.45 29.40 6.45
C THR A 159 9.11 27.90 6.40
N GLU A 160 9.13 27.23 7.56
CA GLU A 160 8.73 25.82 7.67
C GLU A 160 7.29 25.60 7.14
N GLU A 161 6.36 26.48 7.49
CA GLU A 161 4.97 26.44 7.00
C GLU A 161 4.87 26.59 5.48
N GLN A 162 5.70 27.44 4.86
CA GLN A 162 5.72 27.57 3.40
C GLN A 162 6.29 26.32 2.72
N ASN A 163 7.29 25.67 3.32
CA ASN A 163 7.81 24.40 2.80
C ASN A 163 6.75 23.30 2.84
N GLU A 164 5.98 23.18 3.93
CA GLU A 164 4.87 22.22 4.01
C GLU A 164 3.81 22.45 2.92
N LEU A 165 3.54 23.72 2.56
CA LEU A 165 2.64 24.06 1.46
C LEU A 165 3.20 23.67 0.08
N VAL A 166 4.51 23.82 -0.12
CA VAL A 166 5.20 23.39 -1.36
C VAL A 166 5.20 21.86 -1.47
N GLU A 167 5.47 21.14 -0.39
CA GLU A 167 5.39 19.67 -0.35
C GLU A 167 3.98 19.20 -0.71
N SER A 168 2.93 19.78 -0.09
CA SER A 168 1.55 19.44 -0.43
C SER A 168 1.18 19.78 -1.87
N ALA A 169 1.73 20.87 -2.42
CA ALA A 169 1.57 21.23 -3.82
C ALA A 169 2.25 20.23 -4.76
N ALA A 170 3.44 19.73 -4.41
CA ALA A 170 4.17 18.71 -5.17
C ALA A 170 3.40 17.39 -5.22
N GLU A 171 2.86 16.92 -4.09
CA GLU A 171 2.01 15.72 -4.07
C GLU A 171 0.78 15.87 -4.99
N MET A 172 0.13 17.03 -4.93
CA MET A 172 -1.02 17.33 -5.78
C MET A 172 -0.64 17.42 -7.26
N LEU A 173 0.46 18.10 -7.57
CA LEU A 173 0.96 18.25 -8.94
C LEU A 173 1.31 16.88 -9.52
N TYR A 174 2.06 16.06 -8.79
CA TYR A 174 2.44 14.73 -9.22
C TYR A 174 1.21 13.85 -9.47
N GLY A 175 0.19 13.92 -8.61
CA GLY A 175 -1.08 13.22 -8.83
C GLY A 175 -1.80 13.66 -10.12
N LEU A 176 -1.81 14.96 -10.43
CA LEU A 176 -2.40 15.50 -11.66
C LEU A 176 -1.59 15.21 -12.92
N ILE A 177 -0.27 15.03 -12.79
CA ILE A 177 0.60 14.54 -13.86
C ILE A 177 0.33 13.06 -14.09
N HIS A 178 0.28 12.28 -13.02
CA HIS A 178 0.11 10.83 -13.04
C HIS A 178 -1.17 10.40 -13.78
N VAL A 179 -2.31 11.05 -13.52
CA VAL A 179 -3.57 10.74 -14.23
C VAL A 179 -3.46 10.94 -15.75
N ARG A 180 -2.64 11.88 -16.22
CA ARG A 180 -2.36 12.07 -17.65
C ARG A 180 -1.39 11.00 -18.15
N TYR A 181 -0.33 10.73 -17.40
CA TYR A 181 0.73 9.79 -17.75
C TYR A 181 0.21 8.36 -17.94
N ILE A 182 -0.66 7.87 -17.04
CA ILE A 182 -1.20 6.50 -17.11
C ILE A 182 -2.12 6.22 -18.31
N LEU A 183 -2.45 7.26 -19.09
CA LEU A 183 -3.18 7.14 -20.36
C LEU A 183 -2.24 7.09 -21.58
N THR A 184 -0.93 7.30 -21.40
CA THR A 184 0.09 7.13 -22.44
C THR A 184 0.49 5.66 -22.58
N SER A 185 1.16 5.31 -23.69
CA SER A 185 1.66 3.94 -23.89
C SER A 185 2.65 3.49 -22.80
N LYS A 186 3.55 4.39 -22.33
CA LYS A 186 4.52 4.06 -21.29
C LYS A 186 3.84 3.86 -19.93
N GLY A 187 2.99 4.81 -19.52
CA GLY A 187 2.22 4.70 -18.28
C GLY A 187 1.28 3.49 -18.26
N MET A 188 0.63 3.17 -19.38
CA MET A 188 -0.16 1.93 -19.50
C MET A 188 0.67 0.67 -19.28
N SER A 189 1.91 0.63 -19.79
CA SER A 189 2.82 -0.50 -19.57
C SER A 189 3.23 -0.61 -18.11
N ALA A 190 3.61 0.49 -17.48
CA ALA A 190 3.97 0.50 -16.06
C ALA A 190 2.81 0.02 -15.18
N MET A 191 1.60 0.52 -15.43
CA MET A 191 0.40 0.09 -14.70
C MET A 191 0.00 -1.36 -14.99
N LEU A 192 0.32 -1.89 -16.19
CA LEU A 192 0.09 -3.30 -16.52
C LEU A 192 0.94 -4.23 -15.65
N ASP A 193 2.19 -3.88 -15.39
CA ASP A 193 3.07 -4.70 -14.57
C ASP A 193 2.60 -4.73 -13.11
N LYS A 194 2.17 -3.59 -12.57
CA LYS A 194 1.51 -3.50 -11.26
C LYS A 194 0.21 -4.30 -11.20
N TYR A 195 -0.59 -4.28 -12.26
CA TYR A 195 -1.83 -5.07 -12.36
C TYR A 195 -1.56 -6.58 -12.29
N LYS A 196 -0.52 -7.06 -12.99
CA LYS A 196 -0.09 -8.48 -12.96
C LYS A 196 0.41 -8.89 -11.56
N ASN A 197 1.02 -7.97 -10.84
CA ASN A 197 1.55 -8.18 -9.49
C ASN A 197 0.49 -8.07 -8.38
N TYR A 198 -0.76 -7.74 -8.72
CA TYR A 198 -1.88 -7.55 -7.79
C TYR A 198 -1.72 -6.35 -6.84
N ASP A 199 -0.89 -5.37 -7.21
CA ASP A 199 -0.57 -4.19 -6.39
C ASP A 199 -1.83 -3.37 -6.06
N PHE A 200 -2.76 -3.30 -7.01
CA PHE A 200 -4.03 -2.60 -6.87
C PHE A 200 -5.08 -3.34 -6.03
N GLY A 201 -4.73 -4.53 -5.55
CA GLY A 201 -5.61 -5.40 -4.80
C GLY A 201 -6.56 -6.21 -5.66
N ARG A 202 -7.54 -6.82 -4.98
CA ARG A 202 -8.42 -7.84 -5.53
C ARG A 202 -9.86 -7.55 -5.19
N CYS A 203 -10.77 -7.99 -6.05
CA CYS A 203 -12.20 -7.78 -5.86
C CYS A 203 -12.69 -8.44 -4.57
N PRO A 204 -13.45 -7.72 -3.72
CA PRO A 204 -13.96 -8.27 -2.47
C PRO A 204 -15.15 -9.22 -2.67
N ARG A 205 -15.78 -9.25 -3.86
CA ARG A 205 -16.88 -10.18 -4.13
C ARG A 205 -16.36 -11.62 -4.20
N VAL A 206 -16.92 -12.49 -3.36
CA VAL A 206 -16.60 -13.93 -3.30
C VAL A 206 -16.61 -14.58 -4.69
N TYR A 207 -17.66 -14.35 -5.48
CA TYR A 207 -17.80 -14.95 -6.82
C TYR A 207 -16.94 -14.30 -7.92
N CYS A 208 -16.16 -13.27 -7.59
CA CYS A 208 -15.08 -12.80 -8.46
C CYS A 208 -13.79 -13.63 -8.28
N CYS A 209 -13.70 -14.46 -7.22
CA CYS A 209 -12.55 -15.32 -6.95
C CYS A 209 -11.22 -14.55 -6.85
N GLY A 210 -11.24 -13.37 -6.21
CA GLY A 210 -10.03 -12.57 -6.02
C GLY A 210 -9.46 -11.98 -7.32
N GLN A 211 -10.33 -11.63 -8.29
CA GLN A 211 -9.96 -10.94 -9.53
C GLN A 211 -9.11 -9.70 -9.24
N PRO A 212 -7.91 -9.54 -9.86
CA PRO A 212 -7.14 -8.30 -9.78
C PRO A 212 -7.95 -7.10 -10.28
N CYS A 213 -7.84 -6.00 -9.55
CA CYS A 213 -8.58 -4.76 -9.83
C CYS A 213 -7.65 -3.67 -10.38
N LEU A 214 -8.23 -2.55 -10.80
CA LEU A 214 -7.52 -1.36 -11.26
C LEU A 214 -7.94 -0.15 -10.41
N PRO A 215 -7.06 0.81 -10.12
CA PRO A 215 -7.46 2.04 -9.47
C PRO A 215 -8.40 2.86 -10.36
N VAL A 216 -9.29 3.62 -9.74
CA VAL A 216 -10.25 4.49 -10.45
C VAL A 216 -10.69 5.66 -9.56
N GLY A 217 -10.84 6.83 -10.16
CA GLY A 217 -11.53 7.98 -9.56
C GLY A 217 -13.01 8.00 -9.92
N GLN A 218 -13.87 8.45 -9.00
CA GLN A 218 -15.29 8.71 -9.32
C GLN A 218 -15.51 10.10 -9.92
N SER A 219 -14.48 10.95 -9.88
CA SER A 219 -14.45 12.32 -10.38
C SER A 219 -13.03 12.65 -10.80
N ASP A 220 -12.88 13.46 -11.83
CA ASP A 220 -11.59 14.03 -12.26
C ASP A 220 -11.31 15.39 -11.56
N ILE A 221 -12.21 15.83 -10.67
CA ILE A 221 -12.04 17.04 -9.86
C ILE A 221 -11.34 16.68 -8.55
N PRO A 222 -10.17 17.27 -8.24
CA PRO A 222 -9.45 17.03 -6.99
C PRO A 222 -10.31 17.28 -5.75
N ARG A 223 -10.02 16.52 -4.69
CA ARG A 223 -10.65 16.50 -3.37
C ARG A 223 -12.13 16.13 -3.38
N SER A 224 -12.67 15.67 -4.51
CA SER A 224 -14.06 15.25 -4.63
C SER A 224 -14.31 13.89 -3.99
N SER A 225 -13.40 12.93 -4.14
CA SER A 225 -13.53 11.59 -3.59
C SER A 225 -12.19 10.88 -3.60
N THR A 226 -11.98 9.98 -2.65
CA THR A 226 -10.76 9.17 -2.59
C THR A 226 -10.79 8.06 -3.63
N VAL A 227 -9.61 7.50 -3.95
CA VAL A 227 -9.47 6.43 -4.93
C VAL A 227 -10.34 5.21 -4.59
N LYS A 228 -10.85 4.56 -5.64
CA LYS A 228 -11.59 3.30 -5.60
C LYS A 228 -10.85 2.26 -6.42
N ILE A 229 -11.28 1.02 -6.32
CA ILE A 229 -10.79 -0.06 -7.18
C ILE A 229 -11.93 -0.58 -8.05
N TYR A 230 -11.71 -0.63 -9.36
CA TYR A 230 -12.61 -1.19 -10.35
C TYR A 230 -12.28 -2.67 -10.58
N CYS A 231 -13.29 -3.53 -10.44
CA CYS A 231 -13.17 -4.95 -10.77
C CYS A 231 -13.62 -5.21 -12.21
N PRO A 232 -12.74 -5.69 -13.10
CA PRO A 232 -13.09 -5.97 -14.50
C PRO A 232 -14.01 -7.19 -14.67
N LYS A 233 -14.18 -8.02 -13.64
CA LYS A 233 -15.00 -9.23 -13.70
C LYS A 233 -16.46 -8.98 -13.38
N CYS A 234 -16.74 -8.25 -12.30
CA CYS A 234 -18.12 -7.87 -11.96
C CYS A 234 -18.53 -6.49 -12.48
N GLU A 235 -17.61 -5.74 -13.09
CA GLU A 235 -17.84 -4.42 -13.69
C GLU A 235 -18.39 -3.42 -12.66
N ASP A 236 -17.76 -3.37 -11.49
CA ASP A 236 -18.21 -2.53 -10.36
C ASP A 236 -17.02 -2.00 -9.55
N ILE A 237 -17.24 -0.95 -8.76
CA ILE A 237 -16.21 -0.24 -7.98
C ILE A 237 -16.33 -0.52 -6.48
N TYR A 238 -15.19 -0.54 -5.78
CA TYR A 238 -15.10 -0.84 -4.36
C TYR A 238 -14.13 0.09 -3.64
N TYR A 239 -14.29 0.19 -2.32
CA TYR A 239 -13.28 0.83 -1.48
C TYR A 239 -12.02 -0.06 -1.40
N PRO A 240 -10.82 0.53 -1.53
CA PRO A 240 -9.57 -0.19 -1.28
C PRO A 240 -9.39 -0.45 0.23
N ARG A 241 -8.32 -1.17 0.59
CA ARG A 241 -7.92 -1.34 2.00
C ARG A 241 -7.68 0.03 2.65
N SER A 242 -7.82 0.11 3.98
CA SER A 242 -7.79 1.38 4.73
C SER A 242 -6.56 2.24 4.47
N LYS A 243 -5.38 1.65 4.26
CA LYS A 243 -4.14 2.40 3.99
C LYS A 243 -4.14 3.24 2.71
N TYR A 244 -5.11 3.04 1.81
CA TYR A 244 -5.24 3.75 0.54
C TYR A 244 -6.36 4.80 0.57
N GLN A 245 -7.04 4.97 1.71
CA GLN A 245 -8.26 5.78 1.77
C GLN A 245 -8.01 7.28 1.73
N ASP A 246 -6.78 7.75 1.88
CA ASP A 246 -6.43 9.17 1.85
C ASP A 246 -5.97 9.65 0.47
N ILE A 247 -5.77 8.73 -0.48
CA ILE A 247 -5.37 9.07 -1.85
C ILE A 247 -6.55 9.61 -2.64
N ASP A 248 -6.33 10.73 -3.33
CA ASP A 248 -7.33 11.33 -4.21
C ASP A 248 -7.60 10.46 -5.44
N GLY A 249 -8.88 10.22 -5.75
CA GLY A 249 -9.28 9.47 -6.94
C GLY A 249 -8.98 10.21 -8.24
N ALA A 250 -8.91 11.55 -8.21
CA ALA A 250 -8.61 12.36 -9.39
C ALA A 250 -7.21 12.06 -9.96
N TYR A 251 -6.29 11.53 -9.16
CA TYR A 251 -4.93 11.17 -9.59
C TYR A 251 -4.86 9.88 -10.42
N PHE A 252 -5.99 9.17 -10.54
CA PHE A 252 -6.17 8.00 -11.42
C PHE A 252 -7.26 8.26 -12.47
N GLY A 253 -8.18 9.17 -12.16
CA GLY A 253 -9.24 9.61 -13.04
C GLY A 253 -10.32 8.57 -13.31
N THR A 254 -11.36 9.01 -14.00
CA THR A 254 -12.52 8.19 -14.36
C THR A 254 -12.26 7.27 -15.55
N THR A 255 -11.25 7.59 -16.37
CA THR A 255 -11.03 6.97 -17.68
C THR A 255 -10.11 5.75 -17.64
N PHE A 256 -9.07 5.79 -16.79
CA PHE A 256 -7.96 4.85 -16.81
C PHE A 256 -8.35 3.36 -16.90
N PRO A 257 -9.18 2.80 -16.00
CA PRO A 257 -9.44 1.35 -16.01
C PRO A 257 -10.16 0.90 -17.29
N HIS A 258 -10.98 1.76 -17.87
CA HIS A 258 -11.73 1.45 -19.08
C HIS A 258 -10.82 1.47 -20.31
N LEU A 259 -10.00 2.50 -20.44
CA LEU A 259 -9.03 2.60 -21.52
C LEU A 259 -7.97 1.49 -21.42
N PHE A 260 -7.50 1.20 -20.21
CA PHE A 260 -6.57 0.09 -19.94
C PHE A 260 -7.09 -1.25 -20.48
N LEU A 261 -8.37 -1.57 -20.23
CA LEU A 261 -9.00 -2.80 -20.70
C LEU A 261 -9.34 -2.78 -22.19
N MET A 262 -9.55 -1.60 -22.78
CA MET A 262 -9.67 -1.45 -24.24
C MET A 262 -8.34 -1.76 -24.93
N SER A 263 -7.22 -1.24 -24.41
CA SER A 263 -5.86 -1.50 -24.91
C SER A 263 -5.43 -2.95 -24.66
N HIS A 264 -5.78 -3.53 -23.51
CA HIS A 264 -5.42 -4.90 -23.12
C HIS A 264 -6.62 -5.84 -23.14
N GLY A 265 -7.33 -5.90 -24.27
CA GLY A 265 -8.59 -6.66 -24.39
C GLY A 265 -8.48 -8.15 -24.02
N HIS A 266 -7.30 -8.76 -24.18
CA HIS A 266 -7.02 -10.15 -23.81
C HIS A 266 -7.03 -10.40 -22.29
N LEU A 267 -6.97 -9.35 -21.46
CA LEU A 267 -7.03 -9.44 -19.99
C LEU A 267 -8.47 -9.36 -19.45
N LYS A 268 -9.47 -9.08 -20.30
CA LYS A 268 -10.87 -9.01 -19.86
C LYS A 268 -11.34 -10.38 -19.38
N PRO A 269 -11.71 -10.53 -18.10
CA PRO A 269 -12.14 -11.81 -17.56
C PRO A 269 -13.55 -12.16 -18.03
N GLN A 270 -13.88 -13.46 -17.99
CA GLN A 270 -15.25 -13.94 -18.12
C GLN A 270 -16.09 -13.46 -16.91
N LYS A 271 -17.34 -13.07 -17.17
CA LYS A 271 -18.27 -12.66 -16.11
C LYS A 271 -18.48 -13.79 -15.09
N PRO A 272 -18.77 -13.48 -13.81
CA PRO A 272 -19.07 -14.48 -12.80
C PRO A 272 -20.19 -15.41 -13.26
N SER A 273 -19.93 -16.72 -13.26
CA SER A 273 -20.94 -17.73 -13.61
C SER A 273 -21.95 -17.99 -12.49
N GLN A 274 -21.66 -17.51 -11.28
CA GLN A 274 -22.47 -17.72 -10.09
C GLN A 274 -22.74 -16.40 -9.37
N SER A 275 -23.91 -16.33 -8.73
CA SER A 275 -24.30 -15.26 -7.81
C SER A 275 -24.72 -15.87 -6.48
N TYR A 276 -24.62 -15.08 -5.40
CA TYR A 276 -25.09 -15.53 -4.09
C TYR A 276 -26.58 -15.86 -4.15
N VAL A 277 -26.94 -17.05 -3.66
CA VAL A 277 -28.33 -17.48 -3.52
C VAL A 277 -28.66 -17.55 -2.04
N PRO A 278 -29.37 -16.54 -1.48
CA PRO A 278 -29.72 -16.54 -0.07
C PRO A 278 -30.63 -17.72 0.25
N ARG A 279 -30.35 -18.40 1.37
CA ARG A 279 -31.10 -19.57 1.84
C ARG A 279 -31.40 -19.49 3.33
N VAL A 280 -32.60 -19.94 3.71
CA VAL A 280 -33.03 -20.12 5.10
C VAL A 280 -33.43 -21.58 5.27
N PHE A 281 -32.77 -22.30 6.20
CA PHE A 281 -32.94 -23.75 6.39
C PHE A 281 -32.82 -24.57 5.09
N GLY A 282 -31.94 -24.16 4.18
CA GLY A 282 -31.72 -24.81 2.88
C GLY A 282 -32.66 -24.37 1.75
N PHE A 283 -33.79 -23.73 2.07
CA PHE A 283 -34.73 -23.22 1.09
C PHE A 283 -34.29 -21.86 0.53
N LYS A 284 -34.44 -21.67 -0.78
CA LYS A 284 -34.13 -20.39 -1.44
C LYS A 284 -35.15 -19.34 -1.00
N ILE A 285 -34.69 -18.14 -0.69
CA ILE A 285 -35.58 -17.00 -0.42
C ILE A 285 -36.19 -16.52 -1.75
N HIS A 286 -37.51 -16.33 -1.78
CA HIS A 286 -38.21 -15.75 -2.93
C HIS A 286 -37.90 -14.25 -3.05
N LYS A 287 -37.81 -13.73 -4.28
CA LYS A 287 -37.67 -12.28 -4.46
C LYS A 287 -38.99 -11.60 -4.11
N PRO A 288 -38.99 -10.50 -3.35
CA PRO A 288 -40.19 -9.73 -3.08
C PRO A 288 -40.81 -9.15 -4.36
#